data_AF-A0A377V371-F1
#
_entry.id   AF-A0A377V371-F1
#
_cell.length_a   1.000
_cell.length_b   1.000
_cell.length_c   1.000
_cell.angle_alpha   90.00
_cell.angle_beta   90.00
_cell.angle_gamma   90.00
#
_symmetry.space_group_name_H-M   'P 1'
#
loop_
_entity.id
_entity.type
_entity.pdbx_description
1 polymer ?
#
loop_
_entity_poly.entity_id
_entity_poly.type
_entity_poly.pdbx_seq_one_letter_code
_entity_poly.pdbx_strand_id
1 'polypeptide(L)'
;MTRRIMLHKNTLLCAGLGAVFLFAQVPLASAAVVTSMKPLGFIAAAIADGVTETQVLLPDGASEHDYSLRPSDVKRLQNADLVVWIGPEMEAFMDKSTQSIAANKKVTIAELDGVKPLLITGADDDDDHHGHDHGAAEKGDGDHHHGIYNMHLWLSPEIARLSAVAIHDKLLELMPQSRAKLDSNLQQFETRWRRPTSR
;
A
#
# COMPACT_ATOMS: atom_id res chain seq x y z
N MET A 1 16.44 -83.91 42.35
CA MET A 1 17.61 -83.63 41.50
C MET A 1 17.13 -83.28 40.11
N THR A 2 16.79 -82.01 39.85
CA THR A 2 16.71 -81.42 38.50
C THR A 2 16.57 -79.90 38.62
N ARG A 3 17.67 -79.18 38.36
CA ARG A 3 17.70 -77.74 38.07
C ARG A 3 17.12 -77.49 36.67
N ARG A 4 16.37 -76.40 36.47
CA ARG A 4 16.25 -75.67 35.18
C ARG A 4 15.88 -74.21 35.49
N ILE A 5 16.89 -73.33 35.50
CA ILE A 5 17.18 -72.28 34.49
C ILE A 5 16.21 -71.10 34.57
N MET A 6 16.76 -69.98 35.04
CA MET A 6 16.19 -68.62 35.01
C MET A 6 15.97 -68.16 33.57
N LEU A 7 14.86 -67.48 33.29
CA LEU A 7 14.80 -66.42 32.29
C LEU A 7 14.11 -65.19 32.92
N HIS A 8 14.89 -64.16 33.21
CA HIS A 8 14.40 -62.82 33.46
C HIS A 8 13.80 -62.26 32.17
N LYS A 9 12.55 -61.79 32.23
CA LYS A 9 11.95 -60.95 31.20
C LYS A 9 11.98 -59.51 31.71
N ASN A 10 12.99 -58.75 31.30
CA ASN A 10 12.99 -57.29 31.45
C ASN A 10 11.98 -56.71 30.48
N THR A 11 10.80 -56.38 30.97
CA THR A 11 9.80 -55.61 30.23
C THR A 11 10.22 -54.15 30.23
N LEU A 12 10.90 -53.71 29.16
CA LEU A 12 11.19 -52.31 28.89
C LEU A 12 9.86 -51.59 28.60
N LEU A 13 9.40 -50.74 29.54
CA LEU A 13 8.36 -49.76 29.28
C LEU A 13 8.97 -48.63 28.43
N CYS A 14 8.70 -48.64 27.13
CA CYS A 14 8.94 -47.47 26.27
C CYS A 14 7.89 -46.40 26.61
N ALA A 15 8.30 -45.39 27.37
CA ALA A 15 7.54 -44.15 27.51
C ALA A 15 7.55 -43.42 26.16
N GLY A 16 6.43 -43.49 25.43
CA GLY A 16 6.22 -42.72 24.21
C GLY A 16 6.03 -41.24 24.55
N LEU A 17 7.06 -40.43 24.32
CA LEU A 17 6.97 -38.98 24.39
C LEU A 17 6.27 -38.50 23.11
N GLY A 18 4.95 -38.34 23.17
CA GLY A 18 4.17 -37.77 22.07
C GLY A 18 4.50 -36.29 21.91
N ALA A 19 5.27 -35.94 20.89
CA ALA A 19 5.48 -34.55 20.50
C ALA A 19 4.17 -34.00 19.89
N VAL A 20 3.38 -33.31 20.70
CA VAL A 20 2.23 -32.54 20.22
C VAL A 20 2.77 -31.32 19.50
N PHE A 21 2.81 -31.38 18.16
CA PHE A 21 2.99 -30.19 17.33
C PHE A 21 1.72 -29.34 17.43
N LEU A 22 1.71 -28.36 18.34
CA LEU A 22 0.75 -27.27 18.26
C LEU A 22 1.09 -26.43 17.02
N PHE A 23 0.37 -26.68 15.93
CA PHE A 23 0.30 -25.72 14.84
C PHE A 23 -0.41 -24.48 15.37
N ALA A 24 0.35 -23.44 15.68
CA ALA A 24 -0.21 -22.12 15.93
C ALA A 24 -0.91 -21.67 14.64
N GLN A 25 -2.23 -21.65 14.64
CA GLN A 25 -2.99 -21.00 13.58
C GLN A 25 -2.77 -19.50 13.76
N VAL A 26 -1.87 -18.94 12.94
CA VAL A 26 -1.73 -17.49 12.85
C VAL A 26 -3.04 -16.99 12.24
N PRO A 27 -3.85 -16.18 12.95
CA PRO A 27 -5.06 -15.64 12.38
C PRO A 27 -4.66 -14.82 11.14
N LEU A 28 -5.27 -15.12 9.98
CA LEU A 28 -5.28 -14.21 8.83
C LEU A 28 -6.11 -12.99 9.22
N ALA A 29 -5.51 -12.09 9.98
CA ALA A 29 -6.10 -10.79 10.27
C ALA A 29 -6.11 -9.99 8.96
N SER A 30 -7.32 -9.65 8.54
CA SER A 30 -7.66 -8.99 7.29
C SER A 30 -6.98 -7.61 7.14
N ALA A 31 -6.09 -7.55 6.13
CA ALA A 31 -5.57 -6.39 5.39
C ALA A 31 -4.44 -5.57 6.03
N ALA A 32 -3.28 -5.53 5.36
CA ALA A 32 -2.11 -4.83 5.85
C ALA A 32 -1.80 -3.53 5.11
N VAL A 33 -1.66 -3.55 3.78
CA VAL A 33 -1.61 -2.31 2.98
C VAL A 33 -2.85 -2.24 2.09
N VAL A 34 -3.65 -1.19 2.24
CA VAL A 34 -4.83 -0.93 1.40
C VAL A 34 -4.55 0.26 0.51
N THR A 35 -4.64 0.06 -0.79
CA THR A 35 -4.41 1.09 -1.80
C THR A 35 -5.70 1.48 -2.50
N SER A 36 -5.82 2.75 -2.89
CA SER A 36 -7.01 3.25 -3.60
C SER A 36 -7.22 2.54 -4.93
N MET A 37 -6.17 2.42 -5.75
CA MET A 37 -6.21 1.91 -7.11
C MET A 37 -5.00 1.04 -7.47
N LYS A 38 -5.11 0.30 -8.57
CA LYS A 38 -4.16 -0.74 -8.97
C LYS A 38 -2.72 -0.24 -9.22
N PRO A 39 -2.47 0.92 -9.85
CA PRO A 39 -1.11 1.46 -9.98
C PRO A 39 -0.42 1.65 -8.63
N LEU A 40 -1.12 2.19 -7.63
CA LEU A 40 -0.59 2.32 -6.27
C LEU A 40 -0.41 0.95 -5.61
N GLY A 41 -1.34 0.02 -5.86
CA GLY A 41 -1.22 -1.37 -5.45
C GLY A 41 0.06 -2.03 -5.94
N PHE A 42 0.53 -1.74 -7.16
CA PHE A 42 1.79 -2.28 -7.66
C PHE A 42 3.01 -1.74 -6.92
N ILE A 43 3.02 -0.44 -6.62
CA ILE A 43 4.11 0.18 -5.83
C ILE A 43 4.12 -0.42 -4.43
N ALA A 44 2.97 -0.42 -3.75
CA ALA A 44 2.82 -0.98 -2.41
C ALA A 44 3.21 -2.45 -2.33
N ALA A 45 2.74 -3.28 -3.28
CA ALA A 45 3.07 -4.71 -3.31
C ALA A 45 4.56 -4.96 -3.52
N ALA A 46 5.25 -4.14 -4.31
CA ALA A 46 6.70 -4.27 -4.50
C ALA A 46 7.47 -3.99 -3.21
N ILE A 47 7.02 -3.03 -2.40
CA ILE A 47 7.65 -2.69 -1.12
C ILE A 47 7.26 -3.67 -0.01
N ALA A 48 6.01 -4.12 0.03
CA ALA A 48 5.47 -5.01 1.05
C ALA A 48 5.72 -6.51 0.77
N ASP A 49 6.29 -6.87 -0.38
CA ASP A 49 6.54 -8.26 -0.79
C ASP A 49 7.23 -9.09 0.32
N GLY A 50 6.63 -10.22 0.69
CA GLY A 50 7.11 -11.11 1.75
C GLY A 50 7.05 -10.54 3.18
N VAL A 51 6.53 -9.33 3.35
CA VAL A 51 6.32 -8.69 4.67
C VAL A 51 4.83 -8.72 5.01
N THR A 52 3.99 -8.25 4.10
CA THR A 52 2.55 -8.17 4.36
C THR A 52 1.72 -8.03 3.08
N GLU A 53 0.42 -8.31 3.15
CA GLU A 53 -0.47 -8.32 1.98
C GLU A 53 -0.85 -6.92 1.51
N THR A 54 -1.03 -6.76 0.19
CA THR A 54 -1.57 -5.54 -0.42
C THR A 54 -2.94 -5.80 -1.03
N GLN A 55 -3.89 -4.90 -0.76
CA GLN A 55 -5.24 -4.93 -1.33
C GLN A 55 -5.54 -3.63 -2.08
N VAL A 56 -6.39 -3.74 -3.10
CA VAL A 56 -6.87 -2.60 -3.90
C VAL A 56 -8.35 -2.39 -3.65
N LEU A 57 -8.77 -1.13 -3.49
CA LEU A 57 -10.18 -0.79 -3.28
C LEU A 57 -10.94 -0.70 -4.60
N LEU A 58 -10.44 0.10 -5.55
CA LEU A 58 -11.07 0.32 -6.84
C LEU A 58 -11.00 -0.98 -7.67
N PRO A 59 -12.15 -1.58 -8.02
CA PRO A 59 -12.17 -2.80 -8.81
C PRO A 59 -11.76 -2.53 -10.26
N ASP A 60 -11.32 -3.58 -10.96
CA ASP A 60 -10.98 -3.50 -12.37
C ASP A 60 -12.19 -2.98 -13.19
N GLY A 61 -11.95 -1.97 -14.04
CA GLY A 61 -12.96 -1.36 -14.90
C GLY A 61 -13.80 -0.25 -14.27
N ALA A 62 -13.66 0.02 -12.95
CA ALA A 62 -14.25 1.20 -12.34
C ALA A 62 -13.35 2.44 -12.54
N SER A 63 -13.98 3.61 -12.70
CA SER A 63 -13.28 4.89 -12.69
C SER A 63 -13.10 5.41 -11.26
N GLU A 64 -11.92 5.94 -10.99
CA GLU A 64 -11.51 6.63 -9.77
C GLU A 64 -12.33 7.89 -9.47
N HIS A 65 -12.96 8.49 -10.50
CA HIS A 65 -13.80 9.67 -10.36
C HIS A 65 -15.27 9.36 -10.04
N ASP A 66 -15.76 8.16 -10.42
CA ASP A 66 -17.18 7.78 -10.29
C ASP A 66 -17.45 6.74 -9.20
N TYR A 67 -16.40 6.19 -8.57
CA TYR A 67 -16.55 5.13 -7.59
C TYR A 67 -17.18 5.61 -6.27
N SER A 68 -17.85 4.69 -5.57
CA SER A 68 -18.36 4.92 -4.21
C SER A 68 -18.00 3.76 -3.31
N LEU A 69 -17.50 4.06 -2.11
CA LEU A 69 -17.10 3.04 -1.14
C LEU A 69 -18.30 2.18 -0.73
N ARG A 70 -18.15 0.87 -0.87
CA ARG A 70 -19.07 -0.10 -0.26
C ARG A 70 -18.81 -0.17 1.24
N PRO A 71 -19.79 -0.58 2.07
CA PRO A 71 -19.57 -0.79 3.50
C PRO A 71 -18.40 -1.74 3.82
N SER A 72 -18.14 -2.72 2.95
CA SER A 72 -16.96 -3.60 3.06
C SER A 72 -15.64 -2.87 2.84
N ASP A 73 -15.62 -1.84 1.98
CA ASP A 73 -14.42 -1.07 1.65
C ASP A 73 -14.04 -0.16 2.82
N VAL A 74 -15.05 0.46 3.44
CA VAL A 74 -14.86 1.24 4.68
C VAL A 74 -14.28 0.37 5.79
N LYS A 75 -14.79 -0.86 5.97
CA LYS A 75 -14.22 -1.81 6.94
C LYS A 75 -12.77 -2.17 6.62
N ARG A 76 -12.43 -2.37 5.34
CA ARG A 76 -11.05 -2.64 4.91
C ARG A 76 -10.14 -1.47 5.23
N LEU A 77 -10.57 -0.23 4.97
CA LEU A 77 -9.82 0.99 5.31
C LEU A 77 -9.59 1.13 6.81
N GLN A 78 -10.60 0.87 7.64
CA GLN A 78 -10.50 0.98 9.10
C GLN A 78 -9.53 -0.06 9.71
N ASN A 79 -9.48 -1.25 9.12
CA ASN A 79 -8.65 -2.35 9.63
C ASN A 79 -7.24 -2.36 9.04
N ALA A 80 -6.95 -1.57 8.01
CA ALA A 80 -5.64 -1.54 7.35
C ALA A 80 -4.52 -1.11 8.32
N ASP A 81 -3.33 -1.71 8.20
CA ASP A 81 -2.13 -1.19 8.88
C ASP A 81 -1.65 0.11 8.22
N LEU A 82 -1.73 0.19 6.89
CA LEU A 82 -1.37 1.35 6.10
C LEU A 82 -2.37 1.57 4.95
N VAL A 83 -2.81 2.81 4.77
CA VAL A 83 -3.61 3.25 3.61
C VAL A 83 -2.76 4.11 2.67
N VAL A 84 -2.82 3.86 1.37
CA VAL A 84 -2.10 4.61 0.34
C VAL A 84 -3.07 5.08 -0.73
N TRP A 85 -3.05 6.38 -1.02
CA TRP A 85 -3.96 7.03 -1.99
C TRP A 85 -3.30 8.29 -2.56
N ILE A 86 -3.81 8.83 -3.67
CA ILE A 86 -3.28 10.08 -4.24
C ILE A 86 -3.67 11.26 -3.36
N GLY A 87 -4.97 11.42 -3.08
CA GLY A 87 -5.48 12.51 -2.28
C GLY A 87 -6.91 12.93 -2.66
N PRO A 88 -7.47 13.94 -1.98
CA PRO A 88 -8.87 14.32 -2.13
C PRO A 88 -9.23 14.82 -3.55
N GLU A 89 -8.26 15.36 -4.29
CA GLU A 89 -8.46 15.83 -5.68
C GLU A 89 -8.60 14.68 -6.70
N MET A 90 -8.19 13.46 -6.35
CA MET A 90 -8.27 12.28 -7.22
C MET A 90 -9.33 11.30 -6.73
N GLU A 91 -9.20 10.80 -5.50
CA GLU A 91 -10.12 9.83 -4.93
C GLU A 91 -11.08 10.48 -3.92
N ALA A 92 -11.93 11.39 -4.40
CA ALA A 92 -12.92 12.09 -3.58
C ALA A 92 -13.81 11.13 -2.76
N PHE A 93 -14.05 9.92 -3.28
CA PHE A 93 -14.78 8.86 -2.59
C PHE A 93 -14.12 8.37 -1.28
N MET A 94 -12.83 8.65 -1.08
CA MET A 94 -12.07 8.25 0.10
C MET A 94 -11.93 9.36 1.16
N ASP A 95 -12.07 10.63 0.81
CA ASP A 95 -11.72 11.79 1.65
C ASP A 95 -12.28 11.68 3.08
N LYS A 96 -13.59 11.48 3.22
CA LYS A 96 -14.22 11.35 4.54
C LYS A 96 -13.69 10.15 5.34
N SER A 97 -13.37 9.05 4.68
CA SER A 97 -12.90 7.83 5.35
C SER A 97 -11.44 7.99 5.80
N THR A 98 -10.58 8.61 4.99
CA THR A 98 -9.17 8.83 5.29
C THR A 98 -8.93 9.91 6.36
N GLN A 99 -9.89 10.81 6.59
CA GLN A 99 -9.87 11.74 7.73
C GLN A 99 -9.93 11.02 9.09
N SER A 100 -10.59 9.85 9.15
CA SER A 100 -10.67 9.04 10.38
C SER A 100 -9.44 8.15 10.63
N ILE A 101 -8.52 8.09 9.66
CA ILE A 101 -7.31 7.27 9.73
C ILE A 101 -6.16 8.09 10.31
N ALA A 102 -5.47 7.52 11.30
CA ALA A 102 -4.32 8.16 11.93
C ALA A 102 -3.23 8.51 10.91
N ALA A 103 -2.58 9.66 11.07
CA ALA A 103 -1.59 10.17 10.12
C ALA A 103 -0.42 9.22 9.87
N ASN A 104 0.02 8.46 10.87
CA ASN A 104 1.08 7.47 10.74
C ASN A 104 0.65 6.17 10.04
N LYS A 105 -0.67 5.99 9.81
CA LYS A 105 -1.26 4.85 9.09
C LYS A 105 -1.75 5.23 7.69
N LYS A 106 -1.36 6.40 7.17
CA LYS A 106 -1.71 6.82 5.81
C LYS A 106 -0.55 7.49 5.08
N VAL A 107 -0.53 7.31 3.77
CA VAL A 107 0.32 8.03 2.82
C VAL A 107 -0.59 8.71 1.80
N THR A 108 -0.63 10.04 1.83
CA THR A 108 -1.30 10.87 0.81
C THR A 108 -0.24 11.33 -0.18
N ILE A 109 -0.20 10.75 -1.39
CA ILE A 109 0.92 10.94 -2.33
C ILE A 109 1.04 12.40 -2.77
N ALA A 110 -0.08 13.09 -3.02
CA ALA A 110 -0.07 14.51 -3.42
C ALA A 110 0.55 15.44 -2.36
N GLU A 111 0.62 14.99 -1.10
CA GLU A 111 1.16 15.76 0.03
C GLU A 111 2.63 15.45 0.33
N LEU A 112 3.25 14.50 -0.38
CA LEU A 112 4.65 14.13 -0.14
C LEU A 112 5.62 15.25 -0.54
N ASP A 113 6.67 15.40 0.26
CA ASP A 113 7.77 16.28 -0.07
C ASP A 113 8.40 15.86 -1.41
N GLY A 114 8.62 16.85 -2.30
CA GLY A 114 9.14 16.61 -3.64
C GLY A 114 8.08 16.26 -4.70
N VAL A 115 6.81 16.03 -4.33
CA VAL A 115 5.73 15.82 -5.32
C VAL A 115 5.23 17.15 -5.90
N LYS A 116 5.02 18.18 -5.08
CA LYS A 116 4.52 19.50 -5.53
C LYS A 116 5.28 20.09 -6.73
N PRO A 117 6.63 20.06 -6.79
CA PRO A 117 7.39 20.59 -7.93
C PRO A 117 7.25 19.75 -9.22
N LEU A 118 6.71 18.54 -9.13
CA LEU A 118 6.52 17.61 -10.25
C LEU A 118 5.09 17.65 -10.80
N LEU A 119 4.20 18.44 -10.19
CA LEU A 119 2.82 18.59 -10.64
C LEU A 119 2.78 19.38 -11.95
N ILE A 120 2.02 18.86 -12.92
CA ILE A 120 1.81 19.47 -14.23
C ILE A 120 0.41 20.08 -14.23
N THR A 121 0.23 21.26 -14.84
CA THR A 121 -1.09 21.87 -14.98
C THR A 121 -1.96 21.07 -15.95
N GLY A 122 -3.25 20.90 -15.64
CA GLY A 122 -4.17 20.06 -16.42
C GLY A 122 -4.46 20.53 -17.85
N ALA A 123 -3.94 21.68 -18.28
CA ALA A 123 -4.17 22.28 -19.60
C ALA A 123 -3.17 21.86 -20.69
N ASP A 124 -2.11 21.10 -20.36
CA ASP A 124 -1.03 20.78 -21.31
C ASP A 124 -1.27 19.48 -22.13
N ASP A 125 -2.43 18.82 -22.00
CA ASP A 125 -2.80 17.63 -22.80
C ASP A 125 -3.82 17.92 -23.92
N ASP A 126 -4.32 19.16 -24.05
CA ASP A 126 -5.22 19.57 -25.14
C ASP A 126 -4.49 20.49 -26.12
N ASP A 127 -3.78 19.86 -27.06
CA ASP A 127 -3.26 20.51 -28.27
C ASP A 127 -4.44 20.75 -29.23
N ASP A 128 -5.33 21.70 -28.88
CA ASP A 128 -6.35 22.22 -29.78
C ASP A 128 -6.64 23.70 -29.48
N HIS A 129 -6.64 24.48 -30.55
CA HIS A 129 -6.83 25.93 -30.62
C HIS A 129 -7.89 26.51 -29.68
N HIS A 130 -7.62 27.67 -29.06
CA HIS A 130 -8.42 28.91 -29.17
C HIS A 130 -7.81 30.01 -28.28
N GLY A 131 -7.42 31.13 -28.89
CA GLY A 131 -7.06 32.33 -28.14
C GLY A 131 -8.30 33.04 -27.60
N HIS A 132 -8.18 33.67 -26.42
CA HIS A 132 -8.85 34.93 -26.08
C HIS A 132 -8.16 35.60 -24.89
N ASP A 133 -7.92 36.91 -25.06
CA ASP A 133 -7.62 37.92 -24.05
C ASP A 133 -8.82 38.17 -23.11
N HIS A 134 -8.62 39.03 -22.10
CA HIS A 134 -9.51 39.52 -21.02
C HIS A 134 -9.30 38.79 -19.68
N GLY A 135 -9.15 39.42 -18.52
CA GLY A 135 -9.36 40.80 -18.06
C GLY A 135 -9.56 40.72 -16.54
N ALA A 136 -9.08 41.72 -15.78
CA ALA A 136 -9.05 41.73 -14.32
C ALA A 136 -10.40 41.43 -13.61
N ALA A 137 -10.36 40.71 -12.50
CA ALA A 137 -11.41 40.70 -11.49
C ALA A 137 -10.85 40.48 -10.06
N GLU A 138 -11.33 41.31 -9.15
CA GLU A 138 -11.11 41.32 -7.70
C GLU A 138 -12.24 40.56 -6.97
N LYS A 139 -11.89 39.90 -5.84
CA LYS A 139 -12.71 39.48 -4.67
C LYS A 139 -13.70 38.31 -4.81
N GLY A 140 -13.56 37.34 -3.89
CA GLY A 140 -14.70 36.58 -3.32
C GLY A 140 -14.46 35.10 -3.05
N ASP A 141 -14.38 34.73 -1.76
CA ASP A 141 -14.77 33.48 -1.11
C ASP A 141 -14.38 32.10 -1.68
N GLY A 142 -13.70 31.33 -0.83
CA GLY A 142 -13.78 29.86 -0.79
C GLY A 142 -13.27 29.15 -2.03
N ASP A 143 -11.95 29.14 -2.22
CA ASP A 143 -11.28 28.38 -3.27
C ASP A 143 -11.57 26.87 -3.11
N HIS A 144 -12.66 26.43 -3.73
CA HIS A 144 -12.75 25.09 -4.27
C HIS A 144 -11.79 25.05 -5.45
N HIS A 145 -10.50 24.77 -5.18
CA HIS A 145 -9.50 24.56 -6.22
C HIS A 145 -9.94 23.39 -7.09
N HIS A 146 -10.67 23.68 -8.16
CA HIS A 146 -10.98 22.71 -9.19
C HIS A 146 -9.67 22.40 -9.94
N GLY A 147 -9.07 21.25 -9.60
CA GLY A 147 -8.13 20.47 -10.42
C GLY A 147 -7.17 21.25 -11.31
N ILE A 148 -6.40 22.19 -10.75
CA ILE A 148 -5.39 22.94 -11.53
C ILE A 148 -4.30 22.01 -12.06
N TYR A 149 -4.03 20.93 -11.32
CA TYR A 149 -2.95 19.99 -11.60
C TYR A 149 -3.48 18.63 -12.03
N ASN A 150 -2.76 17.98 -12.95
CA ASN A 150 -3.00 16.60 -13.32
C ASN A 150 -2.64 15.68 -12.14
N MET A 151 -3.67 15.05 -11.55
CA MET A 151 -3.53 14.18 -10.39
C MET A 151 -3.29 12.70 -10.74
N HIS A 152 -3.06 12.35 -12.02
CA HIS A 152 -2.69 10.99 -12.44
C HIS A 152 -1.23 10.67 -12.11
N LEU A 153 -0.83 10.93 -10.85
CA LEU A 153 0.57 11.02 -10.41
C LEU A 153 1.33 9.70 -10.55
N TRP A 154 0.62 8.56 -10.60
CA TRP A 154 1.22 7.24 -10.82
C TRP A 154 1.87 7.10 -12.21
N LEU A 155 1.53 7.98 -13.16
CA LEU A 155 2.18 8.05 -14.47
C LEU A 155 3.56 8.68 -14.39
N SER A 156 3.90 9.38 -13.30
CA SER A 156 5.22 9.95 -13.09
C SER A 156 6.17 8.92 -12.46
N PRO A 157 7.22 8.52 -13.19
CA PRO A 157 8.38 7.78 -12.68
C PRO A 157 8.89 8.22 -11.30
N GLU A 158 9.07 9.53 -11.15
CA GLU A 158 9.70 10.09 -9.96
C GLU A 158 8.71 10.13 -8.80
N ILE A 159 7.43 10.41 -9.05
CA ILE A 159 6.40 10.32 -8.01
C ILE A 159 6.19 8.88 -7.58
N ALA A 160 6.28 7.90 -8.48
CA ALA A 160 6.25 6.49 -8.11
C ALA A 160 7.42 6.11 -7.18
N ARG A 161 8.63 6.63 -7.44
CA ARG A 161 9.79 6.46 -6.55
C ARG A 161 9.58 7.12 -5.19
N LEU A 162 9.10 8.36 -5.15
CA LEU A 162 8.78 9.06 -3.89
C LEU A 162 7.72 8.32 -3.08
N SER A 163 6.69 7.79 -3.76
CA SER A 163 5.64 6.97 -3.16
C SER A 163 6.22 5.68 -2.55
N ALA A 164 7.12 5.01 -3.26
CA ALA A 164 7.79 3.80 -2.77
C ALA A 164 8.60 4.06 -1.48
N VAL A 165 9.35 5.17 -1.43
CA VAL A 165 10.09 5.60 -0.23
C VAL A 165 9.14 5.89 0.93
N ALA A 166 8.05 6.64 0.69
CA ALA A 166 7.08 6.96 1.73
C ALA A 166 6.39 5.71 2.30
N ILE A 167 6.02 4.75 1.43
CA ILE A 167 5.43 3.47 1.85
C ILE A 167 6.44 2.67 2.68
N HIS A 168 7.69 2.59 2.22
CA HIS A 168 8.76 1.91 2.93
C HIS A 168 8.95 2.46 4.34
N ASP A 169 9.05 3.78 4.48
CA ASP A 169 9.31 4.43 5.76
C ASP A 169 8.14 4.21 6.74
N LYS A 170 6.90 4.29 6.25
CA LYS A 170 5.72 3.93 7.07
C LYS A 170 5.69 2.47 7.47
N LEU A 171 6.04 1.55 6.58
CA LEU A 171 6.12 0.14 6.94
C LEU A 171 7.26 -0.14 7.93
N LEU A 172 8.38 0.60 7.89
CA LEU A 172 9.44 0.49 8.90
C LEU A 172 9.00 1.00 10.28
N GLU A 173 8.21 2.08 10.33
CA GLU A 173 7.60 2.57 11.58
C GLU A 173 6.65 1.52 12.18
N LEU A 174 5.81 0.90 11.34
CA LEU A 174 4.76 -0.04 11.76
C LEU A 174 5.28 -1.46 12.03
N MET A 175 6.30 -1.89 11.28
CA MET A 175 6.83 -3.26 11.26
C MET A 175 8.36 -3.29 11.32
N PRO A 176 8.98 -2.73 12.38
CA PRO A 176 10.44 -2.60 12.49
C PRO A 176 11.19 -3.94 12.42
N GLN A 177 10.55 -5.04 12.81
CA GLN A 177 11.09 -6.40 12.70
C GLN A 177 11.36 -6.84 11.25
N SER A 178 10.70 -6.21 10.27
CA SER A 178 10.78 -6.56 8.85
C SER A 178 11.80 -5.71 8.08
N ARG A 179 12.60 -4.89 8.79
CA ARG A 179 13.55 -3.93 8.20
C ARG A 179 14.38 -4.49 7.06
N ALA A 180 15.06 -5.61 7.28
CA ALA A 180 15.97 -6.17 6.27
C ALA A 180 15.26 -6.50 4.94
N LYS A 181 13.99 -6.95 5.01
CA LYS A 181 13.20 -7.26 3.81
C LYS A 181 12.65 -5.98 3.16
N LEU A 182 12.17 -5.02 3.95
CA LEU A 182 11.72 -3.72 3.45
C LEU A 182 12.84 -2.94 2.76
N ASP A 183 14.02 -2.85 3.39
CA ASP A 183 15.20 -2.18 2.82
C ASP A 183 15.61 -2.86 1.48
N SER A 184 15.60 -4.20 1.45
CA SER A 184 15.91 -4.97 0.23
C SER A 184 14.88 -4.74 -0.88
N ASN A 185 13.59 -4.71 -0.55
CA ASN A 185 12.51 -4.49 -1.50
C ASN A 185 12.60 -3.09 -2.12
N LEU A 186 12.85 -2.05 -1.30
CA LEU A 186 13.05 -0.69 -1.80
C LEU A 186 14.25 -0.60 -2.76
N GLN A 187 15.38 -1.20 -2.39
CA GLN A 187 16.57 -1.24 -3.26
C GLN A 187 16.28 -1.91 -4.62
N GLN A 188 15.51 -3.00 -4.61
CA GLN A 188 15.10 -3.69 -5.85
C GLN A 188 14.17 -2.84 -6.71
N PHE A 189 13.20 -2.14 -6.08
CA PHE A 189 12.29 -1.23 -6.75
C PHE A 189 13.06 -0.11 -7.49
N GLU A 190 13.97 0.57 -6.79
CA GLU A 190 14.78 1.65 -7.37
C GLU A 190 15.73 1.17 -8.48
N THR A 191 16.28 -0.04 -8.35
CA THR A 191 17.16 -0.63 -9.37
C THR A 191 16.40 -0.94 -10.66
N ARG A 192 15.15 -1.41 -10.55
CA ARG A 192 14.31 -1.69 -11.72
C ARG A 192 14.01 -0.41 -12.51
N TRP A 193 13.87 0.71 -11.81
CA TRP A 193 13.56 2.01 -12.39
C TRP A 193 14.74 2.67 -13.12
N ARG A 194 15.98 2.38 -12.69
CA ARG A 194 17.21 2.92 -13.31
C ARG A 194 17.62 2.25 -14.62
N ARG A 195 16.94 1.19 -15.06
CA ARG A 195 17.26 0.56 -16.35
C ARG A 195 16.70 1.44 -17.47
N PRO A 196 17.53 1.90 -18.43
CA PRO A 196 17.02 2.56 -19.61
C PRO A 196 15.98 1.65 -20.25
N THR A 197 14.77 2.17 -20.50
CA THR A 197 13.84 1.55 -21.43
C THR A 197 14.47 1.61 -22.81
N SER A 198 15.33 0.63 -23.12
CA SER A 198 15.78 0.38 -24.48
C SER A 198 14.56 -0.08 -25.28
N ARG A 199 13.98 0.84 -26.05
CA ARG A 199 13.17 0.52 -27.23
C ARG A 199 13.80 1.21 -28.41
#